data_AF-A0A059WK67-F1
#
_entry.id   AF-A0A059WK67-F1
#
_cell.length_a   1.000
_cell.length_b   1.000
_cell.length_c   1.000
_cell.angle_alpha   90.00
_cell.angle_beta   90.00
_cell.angle_gamma   90.00
#
_symmetry.space_group_name_H-M   'P 1'
#
loop_
_entity.id
_entity.type
_entity.pdbx_description
1 polymer ?
#
loop_
_entity_poly.entity_id
_entity_poly.type
_entity_poly.pdbx_seq_one_letter_code
_entity_poly.pdbx_strand_id
1 'polypeptide(L)'
;MTRHHRRTVHSALIGAVAVTALGVTAAPASAKSSLSFTAGPRSVGLGGAVHTKVRASDDNSSFNKVCVQQRWSTTAPWRNAACSKPARHTGGALNTTVRANHHGHLSLRAVLLEGRSPQDKHPRTRTTSRPLTITVH
;
A
#
# COMPACT_ATOMS: atom_id res chain seq x y z
N MET A 1 -39.49 -54.66 -17.95
CA MET A 1 -38.37 -55.35 -18.65
C MET A 1 -37.89 -54.36 -19.71
N THR A 2 -36.70 -53.78 -19.65
CA THR A 2 -35.38 -54.40 -19.77
C THR A 2 -34.29 -53.55 -19.10
N ARG A 3 -33.41 -54.21 -18.36
CA ARG A 3 -32.09 -53.72 -17.94
C ARG A 3 -31.12 -53.80 -19.12
N HIS A 4 -30.10 -52.94 -19.13
CA HIS A 4 -28.69 -53.12 -19.55
C HIS A 4 -28.13 -51.69 -19.75
N HIS A 5 -26.90 -51.32 -19.43
CA HIS A 5 -25.76 -51.98 -18.82
C HIS A 5 -24.86 -50.87 -18.23
N ARG A 6 -24.11 -51.21 -17.18
CA ARG A 6 -23.11 -50.31 -16.59
C ARG A 6 -22.01 -50.01 -17.61
N ARG A 7 -21.64 -48.73 -17.74
CA ARG A 7 -20.27 -48.32 -18.07
C ARG A 7 -19.85 -47.20 -17.12
N THR A 8 -19.10 -47.59 -16.11
CA THR A 8 -18.21 -46.70 -15.35
C THR A 8 -17.14 -46.17 -16.29
N VAL A 9 -17.08 -44.86 -16.47
CA VAL A 9 -15.90 -44.16 -16.97
C VAL A 9 -15.51 -43.15 -15.90
N HIS A 10 -14.46 -43.49 -15.15
CA HIS A 10 -13.70 -42.52 -14.37
C HIS A 10 -12.83 -41.73 -15.34
N SER A 11 -12.85 -40.39 -15.28
CA SER A 11 -11.64 -39.55 -15.24
C SER A 11 -11.95 -38.05 -15.27
N ALA A 12 -11.40 -37.39 -14.24
CA ALA A 12 -10.58 -36.19 -14.32
C ALA A 12 -11.22 -34.79 -14.43
N LEU A 13 -10.91 -34.01 -13.38
CA LEU A 13 -10.47 -32.61 -13.42
C LEU A 13 -11.43 -31.56 -13.99
N ILE A 14 -12.07 -30.84 -13.08
CA ILE A 14 -12.47 -29.45 -13.33
C ILE A 14 -11.63 -28.59 -12.40
N GLY A 15 -10.63 -27.93 -12.99
CA GLY A 15 -9.70 -27.04 -12.30
C GLY A 15 -10.43 -25.89 -11.61
N ALA A 16 -9.94 -25.52 -10.42
CA ALA A 16 -10.38 -24.32 -9.75
C ALA A 16 -10.01 -23.10 -10.62
N VAL A 17 -11.02 -22.44 -11.17
CA VAL A 17 -10.85 -21.15 -11.84
C VAL A 17 -10.56 -20.11 -10.75
N ALA A 18 -9.28 -19.79 -10.57
CA ALA A 18 -8.88 -18.66 -9.74
C ALA A 18 -9.24 -17.37 -10.49
N VAL A 19 -10.42 -16.81 -10.19
CA VAL A 19 -10.85 -15.50 -10.68
C VAL A 19 -9.99 -14.45 -9.98
N THR A 20 -8.92 -14.00 -10.64
CA THR A 20 -8.15 -12.83 -10.21
C THR A 20 -9.00 -11.59 -10.49
N ALA A 21 -9.77 -11.16 -9.50
CA ALA A 21 -10.49 -9.90 -9.55
C ALA A 21 -9.48 -8.74 -9.63
N LEU A 22 -9.21 -8.25 -10.84
CA LEU A 22 -8.53 -6.98 -11.06
C LEU A 22 -9.50 -5.87 -10.66
N GLY A 23 -9.51 -5.55 -9.36
CA GLY A 23 -10.18 -4.36 -8.86
C GLY A 23 -9.53 -3.12 -9.47
N VAL A 24 -10.12 -2.57 -10.53
CA VAL A 24 -9.74 -1.26 -11.05
C VAL A 24 -10.24 -0.22 -10.07
N THR A 25 -9.34 0.17 -9.18
CA THR A 25 -9.63 1.18 -8.17
C THR A 25 -9.47 2.55 -8.82
N ALA A 26 -10.59 3.22 -9.12
CA ALA A 26 -10.55 4.64 -9.46
C ALA A 26 -9.84 5.39 -8.33
N ALA A 27 -8.66 5.93 -8.63
CA ALA A 27 -7.96 6.85 -7.76
C ALA A 27 -8.70 8.19 -7.83
N PRO A 28 -8.91 8.89 -6.69
CA PRO A 28 -9.47 10.23 -6.74
C PRO A 28 -8.54 11.11 -7.58
N ALA A 29 -9.11 11.78 -8.59
CA ALA A 29 -8.40 12.79 -9.36
C ALA A 29 -8.23 14.04 -8.46
N SER A 30 -7.17 14.06 -7.66
CA SER A 30 -6.69 15.27 -6.98
C SER A 30 -5.80 16.04 -7.95
N ALA A 31 -6.04 17.34 -8.10
CA ALA A 31 -5.29 18.27 -8.96
C ALA A 31 -3.81 17.87 -9.16
N LYS A 32 -3.47 17.53 -10.42
CA LYS A 32 -2.16 17.10 -11.01
C LYS A 32 -1.10 16.51 -10.05
N SER A 33 -1.54 15.73 -9.08
CA SER A 33 -0.65 15.03 -8.17
C SER A 33 -0.84 13.54 -8.35
N SER A 34 0.26 12.82 -8.51
CA SER A 34 0.27 11.36 -8.56
C SER A 34 1.00 10.80 -7.36
N LEU A 35 0.53 9.67 -6.83
CA LEU A 35 1.15 9.00 -5.70
C LEU A 35 1.15 7.49 -5.95
N SER A 36 2.33 6.92 -6.13
CA SER A 36 2.54 5.48 -6.25
C SER A 36 3.18 4.94 -4.98
N PHE A 37 2.65 3.83 -4.47
CA PHE A 37 3.11 3.20 -3.25
C PHE A 37 3.12 1.68 -3.38
N THR A 38 4.24 1.09 -3.03
CA THR A 38 4.40 -0.37 -2.97
C THR A 38 5.04 -0.76 -1.65
N ALA A 39 4.54 -1.83 -1.04
CA ALA A 39 5.11 -2.44 0.15
C ALA A 39 5.10 -3.97 0.00
N GLY A 40 6.19 -4.60 0.42
CA GLY A 40 6.32 -6.05 0.42
C GLY A 40 7.47 -6.55 1.29
N PRO A 41 7.45 -7.83 1.71
CA PRO A 41 6.38 -8.81 1.46
C PRO A 41 5.10 -8.53 2.27
N ARG A 42 3.98 -9.17 1.91
CA ARG A 42 2.66 -8.98 2.58
C ARG A 42 2.47 -9.82 3.84
N SER A 43 3.41 -10.70 4.13
CA SER A 43 3.53 -11.34 5.43
C SER A 43 5.00 -11.47 5.82
N VAL A 44 5.29 -11.30 7.10
CA VAL A 44 6.62 -11.41 7.70
C VAL A 44 6.51 -11.99 9.10
N GLY A 45 7.57 -12.61 9.62
CA GLY A 45 7.65 -12.92 11.05
C GLY A 45 7.96 -11.67 11.89
N LEU A 46 7.78 -11.77 13.19
CA LEU A 46 8.25 -10.77 14.14
C LEU A 46 9.72 -10.38 13.89
N GLY A 47 10.03 -9.08 13.90
CA GLY A 47 11.34 -8.52 13.55
C GLY A 47 11.64 -8.46 12.04
N GLY A 48 10.75 -9.03 11.22
CA GLY A 48 10.86 -9.04 9.76
C GLY A 48 10.85 -7.63 9.15
N ALA A 49 11.42 -7.55 7.95
CA ALA A 49 11.57 -6.31 7.20
C ALA A 49 10.51 -6.21 6.10
N VAL A 50 9.81 -5.08 6.05
CA VAL A 50 8.90 -4.72 4.95
C VAL A 50 9.54 -3.58 4.17
N HIS A 51 9.91 -3.84 2.93
CA HIS A 51 10.46 -2.84 2.04
C HIS A 51 9.32 -2.04 1.41
N THR A 52 9.49 -0.72 1.44
CA THR A 52 8.53 0.21 0.88
C THR A 52 9.20 1.12 -0.13
N LYS A 53 8.48 1.41 -1.20
CA LYS A 53 8.86 2.40 -2.20
C LYS A 53 7.69 3.33 -2.41
N VAL A 54 7.94 4.62 -2.40
CA VAL A 54 6.95 5.64 -2.66
C VAL A 54 7.53 6.70 -3.59
N ARG A 55 6.72 7.09 -4.58
CA ARG A 55 6.99 8.22 -5.48
C ARG A 55 5.73 9.05 -5.57
N ALA A 56 5.89 10.35 -5.38
CA ALA A 56 4.86 11.33 -5.68
C ALA A 56 5.37 12.27 -6.76
N SER A 57 4.45 12.81 -7.56
CA SER A 57 4.70 13.93 -8.45
C SER A 57 3.64 14.98 -8.17
N ASP A 58 4.06 16.24 -8.14
CA ASP A 58 3.19 17.39 -7.92
C ASP A 58 3.86 18.59 -8.59
N ASP A 59 3.13 19.32 -9.41
CA ASP A 59 3.60 20.49 -10.15
C ASP A 59 3.43 21.80 -9.37
N ASN A 60 2.88 21.75 -8.15
CA ASN A 60 2.74 22.92 -7.31
C ASN A 60 4.10 23.58 -6.97
N SER A 61 4.06 24.88 -6.67
CA SER A 61 5.25 25.68 -6.34
C SER A 61 5.69 25.62 -4.88
N SER A 62 4.90 25.00 -4.00
CA SER A 62 5.17 24.86 -2.58
C SER A 62 6.17 23.73 -2.27
N PHE A 63 6.47 23.52 -0.99
CA PHE A 63 7.34 22.43 -0.56
C PHE A 63 6.54 21.16 -0.33
N ASN A 64 6.83 20.14 -1.12
CA ASN A 64 6.23 18.83 -0.98
C ASN A 64 7.20 17.83 -0.35
N LYS A 65 6.67 16.94 0.49
CA LYS A 65 7.39 15.75 0.94
C LYS A 65 6.44 14.56 0.95
N VAL A 66 6.99 13.39 0.69
CA VAL A 66 6.25 12.15 0.77
C VAL A 66 6.68 11.36 1.98
N CYS A 67 5.71 10.82 2.72
CA CYS A 67 5.95 10.03 3.92
C CYS A 67 5.32 8.65 3.80
N VAL A 68 6.02 7.65 4.33
CA VAL A 68 5.45 6.33 4.64
C VAL A 68 4.93 6.39 6.08
N GLN A 69 3.66 6.05 6.26
CA GLN A 69 3.00 5.99 7.55
C GLN A 69 2.64 4.54 7.92
N GLN A 70 2.64 4.28 9.22
CA GLN A 70 2.29 2.99 9.80
C GLN A 70 1.25 3.10 10.92
N ARG A 71 0.48 2.03 11.13
CA ARG A 71 -0.35 1.79 12.32
C ARG A 71 -0.50 0.27 12.56
N TRP A 72 -0.66 -0.14 13.81
CA TRP A 72 -0.80 -1.55 14.22
C TRP A 72 -2.23 -1.97 14.57
N SER A 73 -3.13 -0.99 14.76
CA SER A 73 -4.55 -1.21 15.00
C SER A 73 -5.33 -0.20 14.18
N THR A 74 -6.58 -0.52 13.83
CA THR A 74 -7.48 0.38 13.10
C THR A 74 -7.81 1.64 13.91
N THR A 75 -7.80 1.53 15.24
CA THR A 75 -8.03 2.64 16.18
C THR A 75 -6.75 3.39 16.54
N ALA A 76 -5.58 2.80 16.29
CA ALA A 76 -4.31 3.47 16.53
C ALA A 76 -4.10 4.60 15.52
N PRO A 77 -3.59 5.75 15.96
CA PRO A 77 -3.32 6.85 15.06
C PRO A 77 -2.13 6.52 14.15
N TRP A 78 -2.17 7.05 12.93
CA TRP A 78 -1.06 6.92 11.99
C TRP A 78 0.19 7.63 12.50
N ARG A 79 1.35 7.01 12.25
CA ARG A 79 2.67 7.55 12.59
C ARG A 79 3.58 7.51 11.37
N ASN A 80 4.39 8.55 11.17
CA ASN A 80 5.38 8.54 10.10
C ASN A 80 6.48 7.54 10.46
N ALA A 81 6.70 6.56 9.60
CA ALA A 81 7.85 5.66 9.70
C ALA A 81 9.09 6.34 9.10
N ALA A 82 8.93 7.04 7.97
CA ALA A 82 9.96 7.86 7.34
C ALA A 82 9.35 8.85 6.35
N CYS A 83 10.10 9.91 6.03
CA CYS A 83 9.71 10.93 5.05
C CYS A 83 10.89 11.28 4.14
N SER A 84 10.58 11.68 2.91
CA SER A 84 11.57 12.28 2.01
C SER A 84 12.01 13.65 2.51
N LYS A 85 13.13 14.15 1.98
CA LYS A 85 13.46 15.57 2.09
C LYS A 85 12.36 16.39 1.41
N PRO A 86 11.96 17.55 1.96
CA PRO A 86 11.05 18.47 1.30
C PRO A 86 11.70 19.06 0.04
N ALA A 87 10.94 19.14 -1.05
CA ALA A 87 11.38 19.71 -2.32
C ALA A 87 10.22 20.40 -3.04
N ARG A 88 10.51 21.41 -3.86
CA ARG A 88 9.52 22.06 -4.71
C ARG A 88 9.35 21.29 -6.03
N HIS A 89 8.18 21.41 -6.68
CA HIS A 89 7.92 20.96 -8.05
C HIS A 89 8.16 19.47 -8.37
N THR A 90 8.27 18.60 -7.36
CA THR A 90 8.64 17.19 -7.58
C THR A 90 7.77 16.18 -6.86
N GLY A 91 6.99 16.57 -5.84
CA GLY A 91 6.21 15.65 -4.98
C GLY A 91 7.07 14.83 -4.01
N GLY A 92 8.14 14.20 -4.50
CA GLY A 92 9.18 13.54 -3.72
C GLY A 92 9.22 12.02 -3.86
N ALA A 93 10.24 11.42 -3.26
CA ALA A 93 10.51 10.00 -3.36
C ALA A 93 11.18 9.45 -2.11
N LEU A 94 10.86 8.21 -1.75
CA LEU A 94 11.49 7.52 -0.64
C LEU A 94 11.45 6.01 -0.82
N ASN A 95 12.58 5.36 -0.56
CA ASN A 95 12.66 3.93 -0.31
C ASN A 95 13.03 3.75 1.17
N THR A 96 12.26 2.96 1.91
CA THR A 96 12.54 2.70 3.33
C THR A 96 12.13 1.29 3.72
N THR A 97 12.71 0.80 4.81
CA THR A 97 12.40 -0.49 5.42
C THR A 97 11.68 -0.27 6.74
N VAL A 98 10.50 -0.85 6.88
CA VAL A 98 9.72 -0.85 8.13
C VAL A 98 9.92 -2.18 8.83
N ARG A 99 10.23 -2.16 10.13
CA ARG A 99 10.40 -3.36 10.95
C ARG A 99 9.08 -3.74 11.64
N ALA A 100 8.72 -5.00 11.55
CA ALA A 100 7.51 -5.56 12.15
C ALA A 100 7.76 -5.94 13.62
N ASN A 101 7.63 -4.98 14.54
CA ASN A 101 8.00 -5.17 15.96
C ASN A 101 6.89 -5.73 16.85
N HIS A 102 5.69 -5.96 16.31
CA HIS A 102 4.55 -6.53 17.03
C HIS A 102 3.88 -7.60 16.19
N HIS A 103 3.17 -8.55 16.82
CA HIS A 103 2.33 -9.50 16.09
C HIS A 103 1.03 -8.83 15.61
N GLY A 104 0.41 -9.41 14.58
CA GLY A 104 -0.89 -8.97 14.06
C GLY A 104 -0.79 -8.22 12.74
N HIS A 105 -1.53 -7.11 12.60
CA HIS A 105 -1.69 -6.42 11.32
C HIS A 105 -1.02 -5.05 11.30
N LEU A 106 0.09 -4.94 10.57
CA LEU A 106 0.74 -3.69 10.26
C LEU A 106 0.09 -3.08 9.02
N SER A 107 -0.63 -1.96 9.17
CA SER A 107 -1.11 -1.18 8.03
C SER A 107 -0.08 -0.13 7.65
N LEU A 108 0.24 -0.05 6.36
CA LEU A 108 1.14 0.95 5.78
C LEU A 108 0.40 1.78 4.73
N ARG A 109 0.72 3.07 4.64
CA ARG A 109 0.26 3.94 3.55
C ARG A 109 1.30 4.97 3.19
N ALA A 110 1.20 5.53 1.99
CA ALA A 110 1.90 6.73 1.60
C ALA A 110 1.03 7.97 1.77
N VAL A 111 1.67 9.10 2.08
CA VAL A 111 1.02 10.42 2.16
C VAL A 111 1.90 11.46 1.49
N LEU A 112 1.32 12.22 0.56
CA LEU A 112 1.91 13.44 0.03
C LEU A 112 1.49 14.62 0.92
N LEU A 113 2.48 15.33 1.45
CA LEU A 113 2.31 16.48 2.32
C LEU A 113 2.80 17.74 1.62
N GLU A 114 2.03 18.81 1.74
CA GLU A 114 2.32 20.15 1.21
C GLU A 114 2.57 21.12 2.37
N GLY A 115 3.67 21.86 2.33
CA GLY A 115 4.06 22.83 3.34
C GLY A 115 4.48 24.17 2.74
N ARG A 116 4.37 25.23 3.54
CA ARG A 116 4.77 26.60 3.15
C ARG A 116 6.29 26.78 3.14
N SER A 117 7.02 25.96 3.89
CA SER A 117 8.48 25.94 3.99
C SER A 117 8.99 24.51 4.17
N PRO A 118 10.29 24.22 3.99
CA PRO A 118 10.83 22.87 4.22
C PRO A 118 10.63 22.40 5.67
N GLN A 119 10.64 23.33 6.62
CA GLN A 119 10.51 23.07 8.06
C GLN A 119 9.08 23.28 8.59
N ASP A 120 8.08 23.43 7.71
CA ASP A 120 6.69 23.60 8.12
C ASP A 120 6.26 22.48 9.07
N LYS A 121 5.82 22.89 10.27
CA LYS A 121 5.38 21.99 11.35
C LYS A 121 3.94 21.51 11.13
N HIS A 122 3.18 22.19 10.28
CA HIS A 122 1.77 21.90 10.01
C HIS A 122 1.49 21.72 8.51
N PRO A 123 2.22 20.81 7.83
CA PRO A 123 1.98 20.57 6.41
C PRO A 123 0.60 19.92 6.22
N ARG A 124 -0.08 20.29 5.15
CA ARG A 124 -1.40 19.77 4.78
C ARG A 124 -1.25 18.47 4.01
N THR A 125 -2.18 17.55 4.22
CA THR A 125 -2.25 16.33 3.40
C THR A 125 -2.92 16.63 2.07
N ARG A 126 -2.25 16.28 0.98
CA ARG A 126 -2.78 16.43 -0.38
C ARG A 126 -3.41 15.17 -0.90
N THR A 127 -2.66 14.08 -0.83
CA THR A 127 -3.08 12.78 -1.33
C THR A 127 -2.60 11.69 -0.40
N THR A 128 -3.41 10.65 -0.26
CA THR A 128 -3.06 9.46 0.50
C THR A 128 -3.24 8.24 -0.39
N SER A 129 -2.33 7.27 -0.27
CA SER A 129 -2.53 5.98 -0.92
C SER A 129 -3.57 5.17 -0.16
N ARG A 130 -4.12 4.16 -0.83
CA ARG A 130 -4.83 3.08 -0.14
C ARG A 130 -3.88 2.42 0.88
N PRO A 131 -4.36 2.11 2.09
CA PRO A 131 -3.59 1.33 3.04
C PRO A 131 -3.30 -0.09 2.51
N LEU A 132 -2.11 -0.58 2.78
CA LEU A 132 -1.70 -1.96 2.58
C LEU A 132 -1.53 -2.62 3.94
N THR A 133 -2.19 -3.75 4.16
CA THR A 133 -2.02 -4.54 5.39
C THR A 133 -0.95 -5.60 5.18
N ILE A 134 -0.05 -5.71 6.16
CA ILE A 134 0.98 -6.74 6.27
C ILE A 134 0.64 -7.61 7.48
N THR A 135 0.60 -8.92 7.28
CA THR A 135 0.36 -9.89 8.35
C THR A 135 1.68 -10.27 9.03
N VAL A 136 1.75 -10.07 10.34
CA VAL A 136 2.93 -10.37 11.15
C VAL A 136 2.62 -11.57 12.04
N HIS A 137 3.33 -12.67 11.79
CA HIS A 137 3.21 -13.91 12.53
C HIS A 137 4.29 -14.07 13.60
#